data_AF-A0A0F9LB23-F1
#
_entry.id   AF-A0A0F9LB23-F1
#
_cell.length_a   1.000
_cell.length_b   1.000
_cell.length_c   1.000
_cell.angle_alpha   90.00
_cell.angle_beta   90.00
_cell.angle_gamma   90.00
#
_symmetry.space_group_name_H-M   'P 1'
#
loop_
_entity.id
_entity.type
_entity.pdbx_description
1 polymer ?
#
loop_
_entity_poly.entity_id
_entity_poly.type
_entity_poly.pdbx_seq_one_letter_code
_entity_poly.pdbx_strand_id
1 'polypeptide(L)'
;MRYVFKILIMSRSPDVIQFYALRAFGENGEDKGTYFEWYKEIRVLEDICDLEIDVLTSISADLDDLLSKVDGIIYFLNPLNEEESELFEMILPDILSIKRDIPTIIVFYDQNGIIPISVNEILEHVWVNYPNLEAFVNLPPKDFYQPLQSISLAMINGDTPLNIENAWMRFPIFIQMANIYYTNKNYYYAAQAVKKAAMIAEIYNKEEFFIISEQAAFVYSKINLYLEASKILENIDKTKSLNFKNLYAEAIIREGNLYFNKKEFEKAALQYERAAQWSSIESLDRSLIYEAFRLAINSWISWCNVEKAFRILDGLPHKGAIIILKEVSDKIGVAADFLVSINNFESAKEQLYIAVNKYQREGLFDELKDLTFKLTEVFIQIFKRLVDERNLFTAKNTYDELEKMWESYKVKKTDLDSTLEQLINFLFEDNNFSVASVLINKLNSRHLRQNLTKIRDQFEERYTVLKKKEIADYINNGIDVLREFVEAERDLIIEMNTQKINEAND
;
A
#
# COMPACT_ATOMS: atom_id res chain seq x y z
N MET A 1 11.92 -0.80 -27.49
CA MET A 1 11.34 -1.98 -26.82
C MET A 1 10.77 -2.93 -27.88
N ARG A 2 10.41 -4.17 -27.53
CA ARG A 2 9.80 -5.15 -28.45
C ARG A 2 8.38 -5.46 -28.00
N TYR A 3 7.43 -5.37 -28.91
CA TYR A 3 6.00 -5.59 -28.67
C TYR A 3 5.48 -6.71 -29.57
N VAL A 4 4.45 -7.41 -29.10
CA VAL A 4 3.72 -8.42 -29.88
C VAL A 4 2.27 -7.98 -29.93
N PHE A 5 1.71 -7.83 -31.13
CA PHE A 5 0.33 -7.38 -31.33
C PHE A 5 -0.40 -8.27 -32.33
N LYS A 6 -1.70 -8.44 -32.11
CA LYS A 6 -2.59 -9.12 -33.03
C LYS A 6 -3.50 -8.13 -33.76
N ILE A 7 -3.47 -8.11 -35.09
CA ILE A 7 -4.26 -7.21 -35.94
C ILE A 7 -5.27 -8.01 -36.73
N LEU A 8 -6.53 -7.55 -36.71
CA LEU A 8 -7.60 -8.12 -37.51
C LEU A 8 -7.88 -7.25 -38.73
N ILE A 9 -7.89 -7.87 -39.91
CA ILE A 9 -8.28 -7.25 -41.17
C ILE A 9 -9.66 -7.76 -41.57
N MET A 10 -10.60 -6.84 -41.74
CA MET A 10 -11.99 -7.14 -42.06
C MET A 10 -12.44 -6.44 -43.35
N SER A 11 -13.33 -7.10 -44.09
CA SER A 11 -14.03 -6.52 -45.24
C SER A 11 -15.22 -7.38 -45.62
N ARG A 12 -16.22 -6.77 -46.27
CA ARG A 12 -17.32 -7.49 -46.91
C ARG A 12 -16.85 -8.35 -48.09
N SER A 13 -15.73 -8.00 -48.70
CA SER A 13 -15.18 -8.66 -49.89
C SER A 13 -13.85 -9.38 -49.58
N PRO A 14 -13.86 -10.49 -48.81
CA PRO A 14 -12.66 -11.22 -48.38
C PRO A 14 -11.67 -11.56 -49.50
N ASP A 15 -12.16 -12.02 -50.65
CA ASP A 15 -11.31 -12.41 -51.78
C ASP A 15 -10.46 -11.25 -52.31
N VAL A 16 -11.06 -10.05 -52.32
CA VAL A 16 -10.40 -8.81 -52.75
C VAL A 16 -9.27 -8.46 -51.79
N ILE A 17 -9.52 -8.58 -50.49
CA ILE A 17 -8.58 -8.21 -49.44
C ILE A 17 -7.50 -9.26 -49.25
N GLN A 18 -7.81 -10.54 -49.39
CA GLN A 18 -6.82 -11.60 -49.41
C GLN A 18 -5.81 -11.37 -50.55
N PHE A 19 -6.30 -11.02 -51.73
CA PHE A 19 -5.43 -10.69 -52.86
C PHE A 19 -4.59 -9.43 -52.63
N TYR A 20 -5.19 -8.42 -51.99
CA TYR A 20 -4.47 -7.22 -51.56
C TYR A 20 -3.35 -7.56 -50.57
N ALA A 21 -3.65 -8.33 -49.52
CA ALA A 21 -2.71 -8.74 -48.48
C ALA A 21 -1.56 -9.59 -49.04
N LEU A 22 -1.87 -10.54 -49.93
CA LEU A 22 -0.87 -11.33 -50.67
C LEU A 22 0.15 -10.43 -51.37
N ARG A 23 -0.33 -9.40 -52.08
CA ARG A 23 0.51 -8.44 -52.80
C ARG A 23 1.29 -7.53 -51.85
N ALA A 24 0.69 -7.15 -50.72
CA ALA A 24 1.31 -6.28 -49.73
C ALA A 24 2.46 -7.00 -49.01
N PHE A 25 2.28 -8.28 -48.70
CA PHE A 25 3.23 -9.06 -47.90
C PHE A 25 4.24 -9.86 -48.73
N GLY A 26 3.96 -10.07 -50.02
CA GLY A 26 4.83 -10.81 -50.95
C GLY A 26 4.84 -12.33 -50.72
N GLU A 27 3.98 -12.84 -49.84
CA GLU A 27 3.90 -14.26 -49.47
C GLU A 27 2.45 -14.66 -49.17
N ASN A 28 2.14 -15.94 -49.39
CA ASN A 28 0.85 -16.50 -48.99
C ASN A 28 0.76 -16.57 -47.47
N GLY A 29 -0.41 -16.23 -46.92
CA GLY A 29 -0.70 -16.44 -45.51
C GLY A 29 -0.94 -17.92 -45.21
N GLU A 30 -0.80 -18.29 -43.94
CA GLU A 30 -1.19 -19.61 -43.48
C GLU A 30 -2.72 -19.71 -43.39
N ASP A 31 -3.30 -20.69 -44.07
CA ASP A 31 -4.75 -20.92 -44.05
C ASP A 31 -5.17 -21.60 -42.74
N LYS A 32 -5.96 -20.92 -41.92
CA LYS A 32 -6.55 -21.45 -40.69
C LYS A 32 -8.03 -21.81 -40.86
N GLY A 33 -8.55 -21.77 -42.08
CA GLY A 33 -9.94 -22.05 -42.45
C GLY A 33 -10.83 -20.81 -42.43
N THR A 34 -11.02 -20.20 -41.25
CA THR A 34 -11.88 -19.00 -41.09
C THR A 34 -11.15 -17.68 -41.32
N TYR A 35 -9.82 -17.72 -41.38
CA TYR A 35 -8.95 -16.58 -41.68
C TYR A 35 -7.61 -17.06 -42.26
N PHE A 36 -6.90 -16.14 -42.90
CA PHE A 36 -5.49 -16.31 -43.29
C PHE A 36 -4.60 -15.53 -42.33
N GLU A 37 -3.51 -16.14 -41.88
CA GLU A 37 -2.59 -15.61 -40.87
C GLU A 37 -1.24 -15.23 -41.50
N TRP A 38 -0.71 -14.06 -41.14
CA TRP A 38 0.65 -13.63 -41.47
C TRP A 38 1.40 -13.18 -40.22
N TYR A 39 2.72 -13.37 -40.24
CA TYR A 39 3.63 -12.83 -39.23
C TYR A 39 4.55 -11.80 -39.86
N LYS A 40 4.51 -10.56 -39.37
CA LYS A 40 5.36 -9.47 -39.87
C LYS A 40 6.06 -8.74 -38.73
N GLU A 41 7.37 -8.65 -38.81
CA GLU A 41 8.15 -7.74 -37.96
C GLU A 41 8.18 -6.35 -38.63
N ILE A 42 7.73 -5.33 -37.92
CA ILE A 42 7.83 -3.94 -38.39
C ILE A 42 8.57 -3.08 -37.37
N ARG A 43 9.23 -2.03 -37.87
CA ARG A 43 9.84 -1.00 -37.04
C ARG A 43 8.93 0.23 -36.99
N VAL A 44 8.64 0.68 -35.77
CA VAL A 44 7.81 1.85 -35.48
C VAL A 44 8.65 2.80 -34.63
N LEU A 45 9.15 3.88 -35.24
CA LEU A 45 10.11 4.79 -34.61
C LEU A 45 11.33 4.03 -34.05
N GLU A 46 11.49 3.99 -32.72
CA GLU A 46 12.57 3.31 -32.00
C GLU A 46 12.19 1.88 -31.55
N ASP A 47 10.94 1.47 -31.73
CA ASP A 47 10.39 0.19 -31.28
C ASP A 47 10.27 -0.83 -32.41
N ILE A 48 10.24 -2.11 -32.03
CA ILE A 48 10.04 -3.26 -32.92
C ILE A 48 8.72 -3.94 -32.54
N CYS A 49 7.85 -4.17 -33.51
CA CYS A 49 6.58 -4.86 -33.32
C CYS A 49 6.55 -6.15 -34.14
N ASP A 50 6.31 -7.27 -33.46
CA ASP A 50 5.93 -8.53 -34.08
C ASP A 50 4.41 -8.55 -34.24
N LEU A 51 3.93 -8.56 -35.47
CA LEU A 51 2.52 -8.51 -35.80
C LEU A 51 2.04 -9.88 -36.25
N GLU A 52 1.01 -10.38 -35.57
CA GLU A 52 0.16 -11.46 -36.04
C GLU A 52 -1.04 -10.82 -36.75
N ILE A 53 -1.20 -11.07 -38.06
CA ILE A 53 -2.19 -10.39 -38.91
C ILE A 53 -3.17 -11.42 -39.44
N ASP A 54 -4.43 -11.30 -39.02
CA ASP A 54 -5.52 -12.19 -39.41
C ASP A 54 -6.42 -11.50 -40.43
N VAL A 55 -6.53 -12.06 -41.65
CA VAL A 55 -7.50 -11.61 -42.67
C VAL A 55 -8.67 -12.58 -42.72
N LEU A 56 -9.87 -12.11 -42.37
CA LEU A 56 -11.06 -12.97 -42.36
C LEU A 56 -11.45 -13.44 -43.76
N THR A 57 -11.81 -14.73 -43.87
CA THR A 57 -12.35 -15.31 -45.12
C THR A 57 -13.86 -15.16 -45.23
N SER A 58 -14.55 -14.89 -44.11
CA SER A 58 -15.97 -14.52 -44.06
C SER A 58 -16.29 -13.79 -42.76
N ILE A 59 -17.20 -12.81 -42.81
CA ILE A 59 -17.75 -12.17 -41.60
C ILE A 59 -18.83 -13.13 -41.07
N SER A 60 -18.45 -14.04 -40.17
CA SER A 60 -19.38 -14.96 -39.50
C SER A 60 -19.90 -14.35 -38.17
N ALA A 61 -20.91 -15.00 -37.57
CA ALA A 61 -21.60 -14.55 -36.36
C ALA A 61 -20.75 -14.59 -35.06
N ASP A 62 -19.47 -14.99 -35.11
CA ASP A 62 -18.55 -15.06 -33.96
C ASP A 62 -17.63 -13.82 -33.86
N LEU A 63 -18.06 -12.68 -34.41
CA LEU A 63 -17.31 -11.41 -34.39
C LEU A 63 -16.91 -11.00 -32.96
N ASP A 64 -17.77 -11.23 -31.97
CA ASP A 64 -17.53 -10.90 -30.56
C ASP A 64 -16.32 -11.65 -29.98
N ASP A 65 -16.17 -12.95 -30.30
CA ASP A 65 -15.04 -13.75 -29.81
C ASP A 65 -13.73 -13.32 -30.46
N LEU A 66 -13.76 -13.00 -31.76
CA LEU A 66 -12.60 -12.49 -32.50
C LEU A 66 -12.17 -11.10 -32.01
N LEU A 67 -13.12 -10.19 -31.85
CA LEU A 67 -12.89 -8.84 -31.37
C LEU A 67 -12.35 -8.81 -29.93
N SER A 68 -12.59 -9.85 -29.13
CA SER A 68 -12.05 -9.99 -27.77
C SER A 68 -10.56 -10.39 -27.72
N LYS A 69 -9.98 -10.83 -28.85
CA LYS A 69 -8.61 -11.37 -28.93
C LYS A 69 -7.62 -10.49 -29.69
N VAL A 70 -8.08 -9.39 -30.30
CA VAL A 70 -7.27 -8.55 -31.21
C VAL A 70 -6.85 -7.23 -30.57
N ASP A 71 -5.68 -6.72 -30.90
CA ASP A 71 -5.18 -5.45 -30.34
C ASP A 71 -5.46 -4.27 -31.27
N GLY A 72 -5.67 -4.51 -32.57
CA GLY A 72 -6.00 -3.47 -33.56
C GLY A 72 -6.85 -4.00 -34.71
N ILE A 73 -7.60 -3.11 -35.36
CA ILE A 73 -8.48 -3.44 -36.49
C ILE A 73 -8.14 -2.58 -37.71
N ILE A 74 -8.08 -3.21 -38.89
CA ILE A 74 -8.05 -2.53 -40.18
C ILE A 74 -9.28 -2.98 -40.98
N TYR A 75 -10.18 -2.06 -41.26
CA TYR A 75 -11.40 -2.33 -42.01
C TYR A 75 -11.28 -1.80 -43.44
N PHE A 76 -11.44 -2.65 -44.44
CA PHE A 76 -11.49 -2.23 -45.84
C PHE A 76 -12.92 -1.99 -46.30
N LEU A 77 -13.14 -0.83 -46.91
CA LEU A 77 -14.44 -0.34 -47.32
C LEU A 77 -14.37 0.23 -48.74
N ASN A 78 -15.24 -0.19 -49.65
CA ASN A 78 -15.43 0.49 -50.93
C ASN A 78 -16.50 1.58 -50.76
N PRO A 79 -16.14 2.88 -50.83
CA PRO A 79 -17.09 3.97 -50.60
C PRO A 79 -18.15 4.10 -51.71
N LEU A 80 -17.99 3.39 -52.84
CA LEU A 80 -18.97 3.35 -53.94
C LEU A 80 -20.02 2.25 -53.74
N ASN A 81 -19.82 1.36 -52.76
CA ASN A 81 -20.73 0.29 -52.45
C ASN A 81 -21.54 0.66 -51.19
N GLU A 82 -22.80 1.05 -51.39
CA GLU A 82 -23.71 1.41 -50.29
C GLU A 82 -23.86 0.26 -49.28
N GLU A 83 -23.91 -0.99 -49.75
CA GLU A 83 -24.05 -2.16 -48.87
C GLU A 83 -22.81 -2.42 -47.99
N GLU A 84 -21.62 -1.98 -48.40
CA GLU A 84 -20.43 -2.05 -47.56
C GLU A 84 -20.43 -0.93 -46.50
N SER A 85 -20.94 0.24 -46.86
CA SER A 85 -21.05 1.38 -45.96
C SER A 85 -22.08 1.11 -44.86
N GLU A 86 -23.26 0.58 -45.24
CA GLU A 86 -24.29 0.15 -44.28
C GLU A 86 -23.76 -0.92 -43.32
N LEU A 87 -23.02 -1.92 -43.83
CA LEU A 87 -22.44 -2.96 -43.00
C LEU A 87 -21.41 -2.40 -42.01
N PHE A 88 -20.58 -1.46 -42.45
CA PHE A 88 -19.62 -0.80 -41.57
C PHE A 88 -20.34 -0.01 -40.46
N GLU A 89 -21.39 0.74 -40.79
CA GLU A 89 -22.20 1.46 -39.81
C GLU A 89 -22.91 0.52 -38.81
N MET A 90 -23.27 -0.70 -39.23
CA MET A 90 -23.82 -1.72 -38.35
C MET A 90 -22.77 -2.31 -37.39
N ILE A 91 -21.54 -2.55 -37.86
CA ILE A 91 -20.46 -3.19 -37.08
C ILE A 91 -19.75 -2.20 -36.15
N LEU A 92 -19.64 -0.93 -36.54
CA LEU A 92 -18.89 0.07 -35.80
C LEU A 92 -19.34 0.23 -34.35
N PRO A 93 -20.66 0.27 -34.01
CA PRO A 93 -21.12 0.26 -32.63
C PRO A 93 -20.61 -0.93 -31.82
N ASP A 94 -20.55 -2.13 -32.42
CA ASP A 94 -20.07 -3.33 -31.75
C ASP A 94 -18.58 -3.21 -31.44
N ILE A 95 -17.77 -2.72 -32.38
CA ILE A 95 -16.34 -2.41 -32.17
C ILE A 95 -16.16 -1.39 -31.03
N LEU A 96 -16.95 -0.31 -31.04
CA LEU A 96 -16.87 0.76 -30.05
C LEU A 96 -17.47 0.37 -28.68
N SER A 97 -18.29 -0.67 -28.61
CA SER A 97 -18.92 -1.14 -27.37
C SER A 97 -17.98 -1.97 -26.48
N ILE A 98 -16.85 -2.41 -27.03
CA ILE A 98 -15.87 -3.22 -26.32
C ILE A 98 -15.25 -2.38 -25.21
N LYS A 99 -15.09 -2.96 -24.02
CA LYS A 99 -14.54 -2.28 -22.84
C LYS A 99 -13.12 -1.74 -23.00
N ARG A 100 -12.37 -2.23 -23.99
CA ARG A 100 -11.02 -1.77 -24.33
C ARG A 100 -11.10 -0.96 -25.60
N ASP A 101 -10.46 0.21 -25.63
CA ASP A 101 -10.32 0.99 -26.85
C ASP A 101 -9.40 0.24 -27.81
N ILE A 102 -9.95 -0.29 -28.91
CA ILE A 102 -9.19 -0.97 -29.97
C ILE A 102 -8.90 0.05 -31.06
N PRO A 103 -7.63 0.43 -31.30
CA PRO A 103 -7.25 1.30 -32.41
C PRO A 103 -7.77 0.73 -33.73
N THR A 104 -8.49 1.55 -34.48
CA THR A 104 -9.18 1.11 -35.71
C THR A 104 -8.86 2.05 -36.86
N ILE A 105 -8.51 1.47 -38.01
CA ILE A 105 -8.20 2.18 -39.26
C ILE A 105 -9.18 1.73 -40.35
N ILE A 106 -9.71 2.70 -41.11
CA ILE A 106 -10.49 2.44 -42.33
C ILE A 106 -9.56 2.59 -43.53
N VAL A 107 -9.55 1.61 -44.42
CA VAL A 107 -8.89 1.70 -45.72
C VAL A 107 -9.96 1.72 -46.80
N PHE A 108 -10.21 2.90 -47.36
CA PHE A 108 -11.09 3.04 -48.51
C PHE A 108 -10.40 2.48 -49.74
N TYR A 109 -10.92 1.41 -50.33
CA TYR A 109 -10.24 0.69 -51.41
C TYR A 109 -11.21 0.24 -52.49
N ASP A 110 -10.80 0.42 -53.75
CA ASP A 110 -11.47 -0.14 -54.93
C ASP A 110 -10.43 -0.86 -55.80
N GLN A 111 -10.78 -2.04 -56.33
CA GLN A 111 -9.85 -2.84 -57.14
C GLN A 111 -9.40 -2.14 -58.42
N ASN A 112 -10.23 -1.28 -58.99
CA ASN A 112 -9.90 -0.51 -60.19
C ASN A 112 -9.09 0.74 -59.84
N GLY A 113 -8.93 1.05 -58.55
CA GLY A 113 -8.19 2.20 -58.05
C GLY A 113 -8.85 3.54 -58.37
N ILE A 114 -10.15 3.56 -58.65
CA ILE A 114 -10.88 4.78 -59.01
C ILE A 114 -11.92 5.04 -57.93
N ILE A 115 -11.70 6.08 -57.12
CA ILE A 115 -12.68 6.62 -56.19
C ILE A 115 -13.03 8.04 -56.68
N PRO A 116 -14.17 8.26 -57.34
CA PRO A 116 -14.60 9.54 -57.90
C PRO A 116 -15.11 10.54 -56.85
N ILE A 117 -14.67 10.40 -55.61
CA ILE A 117 -15.01 11.27 -54.48
C ILE A 117 -13.71 11.95 -54.04
N SER A 118 -13.79 13.21 -53.62
CA SER A 118 -12.63 13.93 -53.09
C SER A 118 -12.06 13.20 -51.87
N VAL A 119 -10.78 12.83 -51.95
CA VAL A 119 -10.05 12.19 -50.83
C VAL A 119 -10.15 13.04 -49.57
N ASN A 120 -10.05 14.37 -49.69
CA ASN A 120 -10.12 15.26 -48.54
C ASN A 120 -11.51 15.25 -47.90
N GLU A 121 -12.58 15.19 -48.71
CA GLU A 121 -13.95 15.15 -48.20
C GLU A 121 -14.23 13.84 -47.46
N ILE A 122 -13.75 12.70 -47.98
CA ILE A 122 -13.86 11.41 -47.31
C ILE A 122 -13.15 11.44 -45.96
N LEU A 123 -11.89 11.89 -45.94
CA LEU A 123 -11.08 11.89 -44.73
C LEU A 123 -11.66 12.85 -43.67
N GLU A 124 -12.04 14.06 -44.07
CA GLU A 124 -12.68 15.04 -43.17
C GLU A 124 -13.98 14.50 -42.59
N HIS A 125 -14.82 13.88 -43.42
CA HIS A 125 -16.06 13.26 -42.95
C HIS A 125 -15.82 12.19 -41.88
N VAL A 126 -14.84 11.30 -42.10
CA VAL A 126 -14.47 10.28 -41.12
C VAL A 126 -13.97 10.92 -39.82
N TRP A 127 -13.05 11.88 -39.89
CA TRP A 127 -12.46 12.46 -38.69
C TRP A 127 -13.41 13.35 -37.90
N VAL A 128 -14.40 13.97 -38.54
CA VAL A 128 -15.43 14.77 -37.88
C VAL A 128 -16.46 13.89 -37.17
N ASN A 129 -16.91 12.82 -37.83
CA ASN A 129 -17.97 11.94 -37.29
C ASN A 129 -17.42 10.84 -36.38
N TYR A 130 -16.20 10.37 -36.65
CA TYR A 130 -15.54 9.27 -35.96
C TYR A 130 -14.09 9.63 -35.63
N PRO A 131 -13.86 10.59 -34.73
CA PRO A 131 -12.53 11.16 -34.50
C PRO A 131 -11.51 10.18 -33.91
N ASN A 132 -11.96 9.06 -33.37
CA ASN A 132 -11.09 8.01 -32.84
C ASN A 132 -10.54 7.08 -33.93
N LEU A 133 -11.06 7.18 -35.15
CA LEU A 133 -10.62 6.39 -36.30
C LEU A 133 -9.55 7.16 -37.10
N GLU A 134 -8.76 6.41 -37.84
CA GLU A 134 -7.91 6.94 -38.91
C GLU A 134 -8.35 6.35 -40.25
N ALA A 135 -8.07 7.05 -41.35
CA ALA A 135 -8.46 6.61 -42.67
C ALA A 135 -7.33 6.76 -43.71
N PHE A 136 -7.29 5.79 -44.62
CA PHE A 136 -6.44 5.78 -45.81
C PHE A 136 -7.33 5.62 -47.05
N VAL A 137 -6.96 6.26 -48.16
CA VAL A 137 -7.75 6.19 -49.40
C VAL A 137 -6.89 5.65 -50.53
N ASN A 138 -7.37 4.58 -51.15
CA ASN A 138 -6.80 3.89 -52.30
C ASN A 138 -5.29 3.61 -52.18
N LEU A 139 -4.89 3.14 -50.99
CA LEU A 139 -3.50 2.82 -50.72
C LEU A 139 -3.09 1.60 -51.57
N PRO A 140 -1.97 1.64 -52.31
CA PRO A 140 -1.51 0.48 -53.05
C PRO A 140 -0.89 -0.56 -52.08
N PRO A 141 -0.92 -1.87 -52.40
CA PRO A 141 -0.42 -2.93 -51.51
C PRO A 141 1.02 -2.71 -51.02
N LYS A 142 1.90 -2.15 -51.86
CA LYS A 142 3.29 -1.85 -51.51
C LYS A 142 3.45 -0.85 -50.36
N ASP A 143 2.44 0.01 -50.14
CA ASP A 143 2.45 1.07 -49.15
C ASP A 143 1.65 0.67 -47.89
N PHE A 144 1.16 -0.58 -47.81
CA PHE A 144 0.39 -1.09 -46.68
C PHE A 144 1.16 -1.14 -45.35
N TYR A 145 2.47 -0.93 -45.37
CA TYR A 145 3.24 -0.70 -44.15
C TYR A 145 2.79 0.56 -43.40
N GLN A 146 2.20 1.57 -44.06
CA GLN A 146 1.79 2.82 -43.42
C GLN A 146 0.60 2.62 -42.43
N PRO A 147 -0.52 1.95 -42.78
CA PRO A 147 -1.55 1.60 -41.80
C PRO A 147 -1.00 0.73 -40.65
N LEU A 148 -0.12 -0.22 -40.95
CA LEU A 148 0.48 -1.10 -39.92
C LEU A 148 1.35 -0.29 -38.93
N GLN A 149 2.17 0.64 -39.42
CA GLN A 149 2.92 1.53 -38.54
C GLN A 149 2.01 2.44 -37.71
N SER A 150 0.96 2.99 -38.34
CA SER A 150 0.02 3.92 -37.68
C SER A 150 -0.77 3.24 -36.57
N ILE A 151 -1.27 2.01 -36.81
CA ILE A 151 -2.03 1.25 -35.81
C ILE A 151 -1.12 0.73 -34.69
N SER A 152 0.09 0.28 -35.01
CA SER A 152 1.05 -0.16 -33.99
C SER A 152 1.51 0.98 -33.09
N LEU A 153 1.72 2.18 -33.64
CA LEU A 153 2.04 3.36 -32.83
C LEU A 153 0.90 3.71 -31.87
N ALA A 154 -0.35 3.57 -32.32
CA ALA A 154 -1.52 3.76 -31.47
C ALA A 154 -1.60 2.71 -30.35
N MET A 155 -1.36 1.42 -30.67
CA MET A 155 -1.36 0.34 -29.69
C MET A 155 -0.27 0.52 -28.62
N ILE A 156 0.95 0.94 -29.00
CA ILE A 156 2.04 1.23 -28.06
C ILE A 156 1.66 2.38 -27.11
N ASN A 157 1.05 3.43 -27.64
CA ASN A 157 0.74 4.64 -26.88
C ASN A 157 -0.61 4.58 -26.12
N GLY A 158 -1.46 3.60 -26.44
CA GLY A 158 -2.83 3.52 -25.93
C GLY A 158 -3.69 4.72 -26.37
N ASP A 159 -3.61 5.10 -27.65
CA ASP A 159 -4.22 6.34 -28.17
C ASP A 159 -4.77 6.11 -29.60
N THR A 160 -5.41 7.12 -30.21
CA THR A 160 -5.99 6.99 -31.56
C THR A 160 -4.89 6.88 -32.62
N PRO A 161 -5.09 6.09 -33.71
CA PRO A 161 -4.15 6.08 -34.83
C PRO A 161 -4.03 7.46 -35.49
N LEU A 162 -2.84 7.73 -36.02
CA LEU A 162 -2.52 8.97 -36.71
C LEU A 162 -1.64 8.66 -37.93
N ASN A 163 -2.15 8.96 -39.12
CA ASN A 163 -1.34 8.91 -40.33
C ASN A 163 -0.44 10.15 -40.40
N ILE A 164 0.87 9.94 -40.27
CA ILE A 164 1.86 11.02 -40.24
C ILE A 164 1.90 11.80 -41.56
N GLU A 165 1.55 11.21 -42.70
CA GLU A 165 1.68 11.87 -44.01
C GLU A 165 0.63 12.98 -44.20
N ASN A 166 -0.59 12.77 -43.72
CA ASN A 166 -1.71 13.71 -43.85
C ASN A 166 -2.18 14.32 -42.51
N ALA A 167 -1.45 14.06 -41.43
CA ALA A 167 -1.76 14.54 -40.08
C ALA A 167 -2.00 16.05 -39.99
N TRP A 168 -1.38 16.85 -40.86
CA TRP A 168 -1.61 18.31 -40.93
C TRP A 168 -3.09 18.68 -41.15
N MET A 169 -3.87 17.84 -41.85
CA MET A 169 -5.31 18.04 -42.07
C MET A 169 -6.13 17.83 -40.79
N ARG A 170 -5.67 16.94 -39.90
CA ARG A 170 -6.35 16.65 -38.61
C ARG A 170 -6.07 17.72 -37.56
N PHE A 171 -5.02 18.52 -37.73
CA PHE A 171 -4.65 19.57 -36.78
C PHE A 171 -5.83 20.52 -36.43
N PRO A 172 -6.50 21.19 -37.38
CA PRO A 172 -7.63 22.07 -37.05
C PRO A 172 -8.82 21.31 -36.42
N ILE A 173 -9.06 20.07 -36.81
CA ILE A 173 -10.13 19.21 -36.26
C ILE A 173 -9.86 18.93 -34.79
N PHE A 174 -8.65 18.51 -34.42
CA PHE A 174 -8.29 18.27 -33.02
C PHE A 174 -8.40 19.52 -32.14
N ILE A 175 -8.03 20.69 -32.67
CA ILE A 175 -8.21 21.97 -31.96
C ILE A 175 -9.70 22.27 -31.74
N GLN A 176 -10.54 22.08 -32.75
CA GLN A 176 -11.99 22.27 -32.61
C GLN A 176 -12.59 21.31 -31.58
N MET A 177 -12.23 20.03 -31.65
CA MET A 177 -12.67 19.02 -30.69
C MET A 177 -12.24 19.35 -29.26
N ALA A 178 -10.98 19.75 -29.07
CA ALA A 178 -10.46 20.17 -27.78
C ALA A 178 -11.32 21.28 -27.16
N ASN A 179 -11.68 22.29 -27.95
CA ASN A 179 -12.52 23.41 -27.51
C ASN A 179 -13.95 22.96 -27.15
N ILE A 180 -14.55 22.08 -27.94
CA ILE A 180 -15.87 21.50 -27.67
C ILE A 180 -15.84 20.71 -26.35
N TYR A 181 -14.88 19.79 -26.20
CA TYR A 181 -14.75 18.98 -25.00
C TYR A 181 -14.44 19.81 -23.77
N TYR A 182 -13.57 20.82 -23.89
CA TYR A 182 -13.26 21.73 -22.78
C TYR A 182 -14.49 22.50 -22.31
N THR A 183 -15.28 23.04 -23.25
CA THR A 183 -16.53 23.76 -22.96
C THR A 183 -17.54 22.86 -22.25
N ASN A 184 -17.62 21.60 -22.67
CA ASN A 184 -18.47 20.57 -22.07
C ASN A 184 -17.90 19.98 -20.77
N LYS A 185 -16.78 20.51 -20.25
CA LYS A 185 -16.06 20.00 -19.06
C LYS A 185 -15.59 18.55 -19.18
N ASN A 186 -15.50 18.03 -20.39
CA ASN A 186 -14.95 16.71 -20.66
C ASN A 186 -13.42 16.80 -20.83
N TYR A 187 -12.74 17.09 -19.71
CA TYR A 187 -11.33 17.46 -19.71
C TYR A 187 -10.40 16.33 -20.17
N TYR A 188 -10.77 15.07 -19.99
CA TYR A 188 -9.96 13.93 -20.43
C TYR A 188 -9.80 13.90 -21.95
N TYR A 189 -10.92 13.88 -22.68
CA TYR A 189 -10.89 13.89 -24.15
C TYR A 189 -10.40 15.23 -24.70
N ALA A 190 -10.63 16.34 -23.99
CA ALA A 190 -10.02 17.62 -24.34
C ALA A 190 -8.48 17.53 -24.29
N ALA A 191 -7.93 16.95 -23.23
CA ALA A 191 -6.48 16.80 -23.07
C ALA A 191 -5.86 15.90 -24.16
N GLN A 192 -6.51 14.78 -24.49
CA GLN A 192 -6.09 13.89 -25.57
C GLN A 192 -6.07 14.62 -26.92
N ALA A 193 -7.13 15.37 -27.25
CA ALA A 193 -7.20 16.12 -28.51
C ALA A 193 -6.09 17.18 -28.62
N VAL A 194 -5.82 17.94 -27.55
CA VAL A 194 -4.73 18.93 -27.55
C VAL A 194 -3.36 18.23 -27.63
N LYS A 195 -3.16 17.09 -26.97
CA LYS A 195 -1.94 16.29 -27.06
C LYS A 195 -1.68 15.81 -28.50
N LYS A 196 -2.72 15.37 -29.21
CA LYS A 196 -2.61 15.03 -30.65
C LYS A 196 -2.25 16.25 -31.49
N ALA A 197 -2.90 17.39 -31.26
CA ALA A 197 -2.54 18.63 -31.94
C ALA A 197 -1.08 19.04 -31.68
N ALA A 198 -0.57 18.86 -30.45
CA ALA A 198 0.82 19.11 -30.10
C ALA A 198 1.78 18.17 -30.85
N MET A 199 1.49 16.86 -30.88
CA MET A 199 2.28 15.89 -31.64
C MET A 199 2.37 16.24 -33.13
N ILE A 200 1.25 16.66 -33.73
CA ILE A 200 1.22 17.10 -35.13
C ILE A 200 2.06 18.38 -35.29
N ALA A 201 1.92 19.35 -34.39
CA ALA A 201 2.73 20.56 -34.42
C ALA A 201 4.24 20.27 -34.31
N GLU A 202 4.63 19.28 -33.52
CA GLU A 202 6.01 18.80 -33.40
C GLU A 202 6.51 18.21 -34.73
N ILE A 203 5.78 17.24 -35.29
CA ILE A 203 6.13 16.54 -36.54
C ILE A 203 6.39 17.54 -37.68
N TYR A 204 5.55 18.57 -37.78
CA TYR A 204 5.65 19.57 -38.84
C TYR A 204 6.42 20.84 -38.44
N ASN A 205 7.12 20.84 -37.29
CA ASN A 205 7.89 21.98 -36.78
C ASN A 205 7.11 23.31 -36.78
N LYS A 206 5.85 23.29 -36.34
CA LYS A 206 5.03 24.51 -36.23
C LYS A 206 5.52 25.39 -35.09
N GLU A 207 5.48 26.71 -35.29
CA GLU A 207 5.92 27.71 -34.30
C GLU A 207 5.11 27.63 -32.99
N GLU A 208 3.83 27.25 -33.07
CA GLU A 208 2.94 27.17 -31.93
C GLU A 208 3.08 25.88 -31.11
N PHE A 209 3.96 24.95 -31.51
CA PHE A 209 4.16 23.66 -30.82
C PHE A 209 4.31 23.82 -29.30
N PHE A 210 5.16 24.75 -28.87
CA PHE A 210 5.39 25.04 -27.46
C PHE A 210 4.10 25.41 -26.73
N ILE A 211 3.31 26.32 -27.32
CA ILE A 211 2.06 26.83 -26.73
C ILE A 211 1.03 25.70 -26.60
N ILE A 212 0.91 24.85 -27.62
CA ILE A 212 -0.07 23.76 -27.65
C ILE A 212 0.32 22.67 -26.65
N SER A 213 1.61 22.36 -26.52
CA SER A 213 2.11 21.42 -25.49
C SER A 213 1.83 21.90 -24.07
N GLU A 214 2.00 23.21 -23.80
CA GLU A 214 1.60 23.79 -22.51
C GLU A 214 0.10 23.71 -22.26
N GLN A 215 -0.72 23.95 -23.29
CA GLN A 215 -2.17 23.79 -23.19
C GLN A 215 -2.54 22.33 -22.89
N ALA A 216 -1.92 21.35 -23.55
CA ALA A 216 -2.16 19.94 -23.29
C ALA A 216 -1.87 19.59 -21.83
N ALA A 217 -0.69 19.97 -21.34
CA ALA A 217 -0.28 19.74 -19.95
C ALA A 217 -1.22 20.42 -18.94
N PHE A 218 -1.66 21.64 -19.23
CA PHE A 218 -2.63 22.35 -18.40
C PHE A 218 -3.98 21.61 -18.32
N VAL A 219 -4.52 21.11 -19.44
CA VAL A 219 -5.81 20.40 -19.42
C VAL A 219 -5.67 19.06 -18.67
N TYR A 220 -4.57 18.31 -18.83
CA TYR A 220 -4.30 17.12 -18.01
C TYR A 220 -4.25 17.44 -16.50
N SER A 221 -3.67 18.58 -16.13
CA SER A 221 -3.62 18.99 -14.72
C SER A 221 -5.01 19.24 -14.10
N LYS A 222 -6.02 19.62 -14.90
CA LYS A 222 -7.40 19.83 -14.43
C LYS A 222 -8.07 18.56 -13.88
N ILE A 223 -7.57 17.40 -14.27
CA ILE A 223 -8.06 16.08 -13.84
C ILE A 223 -7.02 15.32 -13.00
N ASN A 224 -6.06 16.04 -12.40
CA ASN A 224 -4.99 15.50 -11.56
C ASN A 224 -4.05 14.48 -12.25
N LEU A 225 -4.04 14.43 -13.59
CA LEU A 225 -3.09 13.61 -14.35
C LEU A 225 -1.75 14.36 -14.51
N TYR A 226 -1.12 14.67 -13.38
CA TYR A 226 0.09 15.49 -13.31
C TYR A 226 1.31 14.82 -13.95
N LEU A 227 1.43 13.50 -13.91
CA LEU A 227 2.55 12.78 -14.54
C LEU A 227 2.47 12.85 -16.07
N GLU A 228 1.27 12.74 -16.65
CA GLU A 228 1.07 12.95 -18.09
C GLU A 228 1.42 14.39 -18.48
N ALA A 229 0.99 15.36 -17.68
CA ALA A 229 1.35 16.77 -17.88
C ALA A 229 2.87 17.01 -17.82
N SER A 230 3.56 16.35 -16.88
CA SER A 230 5.02 16.40 -16.75
C SER A 230 5.71 15.79 -17.97
N LYS A 231 5.26 14.63 -18.44
CA LYS A 231 5.83 13.92 -19.59
C LYS A 231 5.76 14.75 -20.87
N ILE A 232 4.64 15.44 -21.10
CA ILE A 232 4.47 16.32 -22.28
C ILE A 232 5.53 17.44 -22.28
N LEU A 233 5.85 18.00 -21.12
CA LEU A 233 6.76 19.13 -21.01
C LEU A 233 8.22 18.74 -20.70
N GLU A 234 8.52 17.46 -20.54
CA GLU A 234 9.83 16.97 -20.07
C GLU A 234 10.99 17.47 -20.94
N ASN A 235 10.79 17.46 -22.26
CA ASN A 235 11.78 17.92 -23.24
C ASN A 235 11.56 19.37 -23.72
N ILE A 236 10.51 20.04 -23.22
CA ILE A 236 10.07 21.36 -23.69
C ILE A 236 10.37 22.43 -22.63
N ASP A 237 9.86 22.24 -21.41
CA ASP A 237 10.10 23.09 -20.25
C ASP A 237 10.30 22.21 -19.02
N LYS A 238 11.57 21.92 -18.73
CA LYS A 238 12.00 21.10 -17.59
C LYS A 238 11.52 21.66 -16.25
N THR A 239 11.40 22.99 -16.13
CA THR A 239 10.98 23.63 -14.88
C THR A 239 9.48 23.39 -14.66
N LYS A 240 8.64 23.59 -15.67
CA LYS A 240 7.21 23.28 -15.59
C LYS A 240 6.95 21.79 -15.44
N SER A 241 7.71 20.94 -16.12
CA SER A 241 7.64 19.50 -15.95
C SER A 241 7.92 19.09 -14.49
N LEU A 242 8.96 19.65 -13.87
CA LEU A 242 9.27 19.42 -12.46
C LEU A 242 8.15 19.93 -11.53
N ASN A 243 7.57 21.09 -11.82
CA ASN A 243 6.43 21.59 -11.05
C ASN A 243 5.23 20.64 -11.09
N PHE A 244 4.95 19.99 -12.22
CA PHE A 244 3.92 18.97 -12.29
C PHE A 244 4.27 17.71 -11.50
N LYS A 245 5.54 17.29 -11.49
CA LYS A 245 6.00 16.23 -10.56
C LYS A 245 5.75 16.61 -9.10
N ASN A 246 6.02 17.86 -8.72
CA ASN A 246 5.74 18.35 -7.36
C ASN A 246 4.24 18.35 -7.06
N LEU A 247 3.40 18.82 -7.99
CA LEU A 247 1.94 18.79 -7.84
C LEU A 247 1.38 17.37 -7.66
N TYR A 248 1.98 16.38 -8.31
CA TYR A 248 1.64 14.97 -8.10
C TYR A 248 1.93 14.54 -6.66
N ALA A 249 3.12 14.82 -6.14
CA ALA A 249 3.48 14.52 -4.76
C ALA A 249 2.59 15.27 -3.76
N GLU A 250 2.29 16.55 -4.00
CA GLU A 250 1.34 17.32 -3.21
C GLU A 250 -0.07 16.70 -3.23
N ALA A 251 -0.53 16.15 -4.35
CA ALA A 251 -1.81 15.48 -4.42
C ALA A 251 -1.88 14.26 -3.49
N ILE A 252 -0.81 13.46 -3.43
CA ILE A 252 -0.68 12.35 -2.46
C ILE A 252 -0.69 12.87 -1.02
N ILE A 253 0.00 13.98 -0.74
CA ILE A 253 -0.05 14.62 0.59
C ILE A 253 -1.47 15.09 0.93
N ARG A 254 -2.21 15.66 -0.02
CA ARG A 254 -3.61 16.05 0.18
C ARG A 254 -4.50 14.84 0.50
N GLU A 255 -4.30 13.71 -0.16
CA GLU A 255 -4.98 12.46 0.20
C GLU A 255 -4.63 12.01 1.63
N GLY A 256 -3.35 12.09 2.01
CA GLY A 256 -2.90 11.87 3.38
C GLY A 256 -3.62 12.78 4.38
N ASN A 257 -3.76 14.07 4.08
CA ASN A 257 -4.48 15.04 4.90
C ASN A 257 -5.97 14.67 5.06
N LEU A 258 -6.61 14.14 4.01
CA LEU A 258 -7.99 13.66 4.09
C LEU A 258 -8.12 12.48 5.07
N TYR A 259 -7.20 11.52 5.02
CA TYR A 259 -7.18 10.40 5.97
C TYR A 259 -6.88 10.87 7.40
N PHE A 260 -5.93 11.80 7.55
CA PHE A 260 -5.56 12.36 8.85
C PHE A 260 -6.75 13.06 9.52
N ASN A 261 -7.49 13.88 8.77
CA ASN A 261 -8.68 14.57 9.26
C ASN A 261 -9.83 13.60 9.64
N LYS A 262 -9.88 12.42 9.01
CA LYS A 262 -10.79 11.32 9.38
C LYS A 262 -10.29 10.47 10.56
N LYS A 263 -9.13 10.80 11.15
CA LYS A 263 -8.43 10.03 12.20
C LYS A 263 -7.98 8.65 11.74
N GLU A 264 -7.87 8.42 10.44
CA GLU A 264 -7.29 7.20 9.85
C GLU A 264 -5.76 7.35 9.76
N PHE A 265 -5.11 7.47 10.92
CA PHE A 265 -3.71 7.91 11.02
C PHE A 265 -2.71 6.97 10.33
N GLU A 266 -2.93 5.65 10.37
CA GLU A 266 -2.08 4.69 9.65
C GLU A 266 -2.13 4.92 8.13
N LYS A 267 -3.32 5.08 7.55
CA LYS A 267 -3.45 5.34 6.11
C LYS A 267 -2.84 6.69 5.72
N ALA A 268 -3.01 7.71 6.56
CA ALA A 268 -2.39 9.00 6.36
C ALA A 268 -0.86 8.88 6.32
N ALA A 269 -0.28 8.19 7.31
CA ALA A 269 1.16 7.96 7.41
C ALA A 269 1.73 7.28 6.17
N LEU A 270 1.05 6.25 5.66
CA LEU A 270 1.46 5.53 4.45
C LEU A 270 1.43 6.43 3.20
N GLN A 271 0.44 7.31 3.06
CA GLN A 271 0.38 8.24 1.94
C GLN A 271 1.50 9.29 2.00
N TYR A 272 1.76 9.86 3.17
CA TYR A 272 2.86 10.81 3.34
C TYR A 272 4.23 10.17 3.09
N GLU A 273 4.45 8.94 3.58
CA GLU A 273 5.68 8.20 3.33
C GLU A 273 5.85 7.90 1.84
N ARG A 274 4.78 7.46 1.16
CA ARG A 274 4.78 7.24 -0.29
C ARG A 274 5.12 8.52 -1.06
N ALA A 275 4.55 9.67 -0.68
CA ALA A 275 4.85 10.95 -1.29
C ALA A 275 6.33 11.32 -1.13
N ALA A 276 6.90 11.12 0.07
CA ALA A 276 8.29 11.41 0.36
C ALA A 276 9.26 10.51 -0.43
N GLN A 277 9.00 9.20 -0.46
CA GLN A 277 9.81 8.22 -1.20
C GLN A 277 9.73 8.43 -2.71
N TRP A 278 8.56 8.75 -3.24
CA TRP A 278 8.42 9.06 -4.66
C TRP A 278 9.18 10.36 -5.00
N SER A 279 9.03 11.39 -4.17
CA SER A 279 9.66 12.70 -4.40
C SER A 279 11.19 12.64 -4.33
N SER A 280 11.75 11.77 -3.48
CA SER A 280 13.20 11.58 -3.36
C SER A 280 13.81 10.95 -4.61
N ILE A 281 13.01 10.25 -5.41
CA ILE A 281 13.42 9.67 -6.71
C ILE A 281 13.16 10.66 -7.84
N GLU A 282 11.97 11.28 -7.88
CA GLU A 282 11.46 11.94 -9.09
C GLU A 282 11.49 13.47 -9.09
N SER A 283 11.26 14.12 -7.94
CA SER A 283 11.03 15.57 -7.84
C SER A 283 12.25 16.35 -7.32
N LEU A 284 13.11 15.70 -6.53
CA LEU A 284 14.31 16.29 -5.91
C LEU A 284 14.07 17.55 -5.06
N ASP A 285 12.82 17.98 -4.84
CA ASP A 285 12.49 19.09 -3.94
C ASP A 285 12.66 18.64 -2.48
N ARG A 286 13.80 19.05 -1.91
CA ARG A 286 14.17 18.70 -0.53
C ARG A 286 13.17 19.21 0.51
N SER A 287 12.49 20.32 0.24
CA SER A 287 11.51 20.87 1.18
C SER A 287 10.28 19.98 1.27
N LEU A 288 9.74 19.58 0.10
CA LEU A 288 8.60 18.69 -0.02
C LEU A 288 8.89 17.30 0.57
N ILE A 289 10.07 16.74 0.28
CA ILE A 289 10.50 15.44 0.82
C ILE A 289 10.52 15.49 2.35
N TYR A 290 11.14 16.53 2.93
CA TYR A 290 11.27 16.65 4.39
C TYR A 290 9.91 16.90 5.05
N GLU A 291 9.06 17.74 4.46
CA GLU A 291 7.70 17.98 4.94
C GLU A 291 6.87 16.70 4.93
N ALA A 292 6.90 15.93 3.84
CA ALA A 292 6.18 14.68 3.71
C ALA A 292 6.64 13.64 4.75
N PHE A 293 7.96 13.46 4.96
CA PHE A 293 8.45 12.58 6.02
C PHE A 293 8.04 13.06 7.42
N ARG A 294 8.07 14.37 7.68
CA ARG A 294 7.61 14.94 8.94
C ARG A 294 6.12 14.67 9.18
N LEU A 295 5.28 14.78 8.15
CA LEU A 295 3.86 14.44 8.23
C LEU A 295 3.64 12.94 8.48
N ALA A 296 4.43 12.07 7.83
CA ALA A 296 4.38 10.62 8.05
C ALA A 296 4.73 10.26 9.51
N ILE A 297 5.83 10.80 10.04
CA ILE A 297 6.28 10.59 11.43
C ILE A 297 5.20 11.05 12.41
N ASN A 298 4.65 12.25 12.22
CA ASN A 298 3.57 12.77 13.05
C ASN A 298 2.33 11.88 13.05
N SER A 299 2.00 11.31 11.88
CA SER A 299 0.84 10.42 11.72
C SER A 299 1.07 9.07 12.38
N TRP A 300 2.26 8.49 12.27
CA TRP A 300 2.62 7.27 12.98
C TRP A 300 2.58 7.45 14.51
N ILE A 301 3.04 8.59 15.02
CA ILE A 301 2.95 8.90 16.46
C ILE A 301 1.48 9.06 16.88
N SER A 302 0.66 9.73 16.06
CA SER A 302 -0.78 9.88 16.33
C SER A 302 -1.53 8.54 16.31
N TRP A 303 -1.06 7.58 15.50
CA TRP A 303 -1.51 6.20 15.51
C TRP A 303 -0.99 5.38 16.71
N CYS A 304 -0.20 5.99 17.59
CA CYS A 304 0.49 5.29 18.67
C CYS A 304 1.41 4.20 18.10
N ASN A 305 2.28 4.53 17.14
CA ASN A 305 3.31 3.61 16.64
C ASN A 305 4.64 4.36 16.44
N VAL A 306 5.33 4.56 17.57
CA VAL A 306 6.60 5.29 17.62
C VAL A 306 7.73 4.53 16.90
N GLU A 307 7.67 3.20 16.86
CA GLU A 307 8.68 2.37 16.17
C GLU A 307 8.71 2.66 14.66
N LYS A 308 7.56 2.62 13.98
CA LYS A 308 7.47 2.96 12.55
C LYS A 308 7.89 4.41 12.29
N ALA A 309 7.52 5.33 13.19
CA ALA A 309 7.95 6.72 13.10
C ALA A 309 9.48 6.85 13.14
N PHE A 310 10.15 6.15 14.05
CA PHE A 310 11.61 6.18 14.16
C PHE A 310 12.34 5.45 13.04
N ARG A 311 11.74 4.41 12.47
CA ARG A 311 12.29 3.75 11.27
C ARG A 311 12.44 4.73 10.11
N ILE A 312 11.46 5.62 9.91
CA ILE A 312 11.55 6.69 8.92
C ILE A 312 12.64 7.68 9.31
N LEU A 313 12.67 8.08 10.58
CA LEU A 313 13.62 9.05 11.12
C LEU A 313 15.09 8.61 10.97
N ASP A 314 15.37 7.32 11.13
CA ASP A 314 16.70 6.72 10.93
C ASP A 314 17.19 6.81 9.47
N GLY A 315 16.27 6.95 8.51
CA GLY A 315 16.59 7.19 7.10
C GLY A 315 16.88 8.65 6.75
N LEU A 316 16.67 9.60 7.67
CA LEU A 316 16.85 11.03 7.43
C LEU A 316 18.26 11.51 7.80
N PRO A 317 18.75 12.63 7.21
CA PRO A 317 20.00 13.24 7.65
C PRO A 317 19.95 13.58 9.14
N HIS A 318 20.99 13.19 9.88
CA HIS A 318 21.05 13.31 11.35
C HIS A 318 20.64 14.69 11.90
N LYS A 319 21.08 15.79 11.26
CA LYS A 319 20.68 17.15 11.66
C LYS A 319 19.16 17.37 11.56
N GLY A 320 18.55 16.89 10.48
CA GLY A 320 17.09 17.00 10.27
C GLY A 320 16.30 16.07 11.19
N ALA A 321 16.85 14.88 11.48
CA ALA A 321 16.27 13.91 12.41
C ALA A 321 16.18 14.46 13.84
N ILE A 322 17.25 15.12 14.34
CA ILE A 322 17.25 15.77 15.65
C ILE A 322 16.16 16.84 15.76
N ILE A 323 15.98 17.67 14.73
CA ILE A 323 14.95 18.72 14.74
C ILE A 323 13.56 18.08 14.88
N ILE A 324 13.27 17.03 14.11
CA ILE A 324 11.98 16.33 14.18
C ILE A 324 11.78 15.71 15.57
N LEU A 325 12.81 15.05 16.14
CA LEU A 325 12.71 14.47 17.47
C LEU A 325 12.27 15.52 18.49
N LYS A 326 12.91 16.68 18.53
CA LYS A 326 12.52 17.75 19.46
C LYS A 326 11.07 18.18 19.30
N GLU A 327 10.58 18.30 18.07
CA GLU A 327 9.21 18.71 17.78
C GLU A 327 8.14 17.67 18.15
N VAL A 328 8.48 16.38 18.10
CA VAL A 328 7.50 15.30 18.29
C VAL A 328 7.48 14.72 19.70
N SER A 329 8.39 15.14 20.59
CA SER A 329 8.45 14.70 21.99
C SER A 329 7.10 14.86 22.70
N ASP A 330 6.52 16.06 22.65
CA ASP A 330 5.23 16.34 23.29
C ASP A 330 4.11 15.47 22.72
N LYS A 331 4.13 15.22 21.40
CA LYS A 331 3.14 14.37 20.73
C LYS A 331 3.25 12.91 21.13
N ILE A 332 4.46 12.39 21.32
CA ILE A 332 4.68 11.05 21.88
C ILE A 332 4.08 10.99 23.28
N GLY A 333 4.32 12.03 24.09
CA GLY A 333 3.72 12.14 25.41
C GLY A 333 2.19 12.15 25.40
N VAL A 334 1.57 12.87 24.47
CA VAL A 334 0.10 12.90 24.31
C VAL A 334 -0.46 11.56 23.81
N ALA A 335 0.24 10.89 22.89
CA ALA A 335 -0.14 9.56 22.42
C ALA A 335 -0.12 8.53 23.57
N ALA A 336 0.88 8.61 24.45
CA ALA A 336 0.92 7.80 25.66
C ALA A 336 -0.24 8.09 26.62
N ASP A 337 -0.58 9.37 26.83
CA ASP A 337 -1.74 9.75 27.67
C ASP A 337 -3.05 9.20 27.11
N PHE A 338 -3.21 9.20 25.77
CA PHE A 338 -4.36 8.59 25.11
C PHE A 338 -4.44 7.09 25.38
N LEU A 339 -3.33 6.35 25.25
CA LEU A 339 -3.29 4.91 25.56
C LEU A 339 -3.63 4.63 27.02
N VAL A 340 -3.15 5.48 27.95
CA VAL A 340 -3.52 5.42 29.37
C VAL A 340 -5.02 5.63 29.56
N SER A 341 -5.62 6.59 28.86
CA SER A 341 -7.06 6.90 28.97
C SER A 341 -7.98 5.75 28.55
N ILE A 342 -7.51 4.87 27.66
CA ILE A 342 -8.23 3.66 27.23
C ILE A 342 -7.79 2.40 28.01
N ASN A 343 -7.05 2.56 29.11
CA ASN A 343 -6.50 1.48 29.96
C ASN A 343 -5.50 0.54 29.25
N ASN A 344 -4.90 0.98 28.14
CA ASN A 344 -3.86 0.22 27.44
C ASN A 344 -2.45 0.64 27.92
N PHE A 345 -2.15 0.33 29.18
CA PHE A 345 -0.90 0.72 29.83
C PHE A 345 0.33 0.05 29.23
N GLU A 346 0.22 -1.19 28.74
CA GLU A 346 1.34 -1.93 28.16
C GLU A 346 1.83 -1.28 26.87
N SER A 347 0.93 -0.91 25.96
CA SER A 347 1.32 -0.17 24.74
C SER A 347 1.88 1.22 25.06
N ALA A 348 1.35 1.90 26.10
CA ALA A 348 1.87 3.20 26.54
C ALA A 348 3.32 3.07 27.06
N LYS A 349 3.56 2.05 27.88
CA LYS A 349 4.89 1.70 28.42
C LYS A 349 5.88 1.40 27.29
N GLU A 350 5.50 0.52 26.36
CA GLU A 350 6.36 0.11 25.25
C GLU A 350 6.80 1.30 24.38
N GLN A 351 5.86 2.16 23.98
CA GLN A 351 6.16 3.31 23.14
C GLN A 351 7.05 4.33 23.84
N LEU A 352 6.78 4.62 25.10
CA LEU A 352 7.61 5.51 25.90
C LEU A 352 9.01 4.94 26.13
N TYR A 353 9.16 3.62 26.31
CA TYR A 353 10.49 2.98 26.38
C TYR A 353 11.28 3.15 25.10
N ILE A 354 10.65 2.90 23.95
CA ILE A 354 11.29 3.08 22.64
C ILE A 354 11.71 4.54 22.47
N ALA A 355 10.85 5.49 22.85
CA ALA A 355 11.15 6.91 22.85
C ALA A 355 12.33 7.26 23.76
N VAL A 356 12.29 6.89 25.05
CA VAL A 356 13.37 7.15 26.02
C VAL A 356 14.72 6.62 25.50
N ASN A 357 14.75 5.38 24.99
CA ASN A 357 15.98 4.80 24.43
C ASN A 357 16.51 5.60 23.24
N LYS A 358 15.64 6.03 22.32
CA LYS A 358 16.03 6.83 21.16
C LYS A 358 16.57 8.19 21.60
N TYR A 359 15.86 8.91 22.47
CA TYR A 359 16.26 10.24 22.93
C TYR A 359 17.55 10.22 23.75
N GLN A 360 17.77 9.17 24.56
CA GLN A 360 19.03 8.97 25.27
C GLN A 360 20.20 8.77 24.30
N ARG A 361 20.03 7.96 23.25
CA ARG A 361 21.06 7.74 22.22
C ARG A 361 21.43 9.02 21.48
N GLU A 362 20.45 9.86 21.18
CA GLU A 362 20.65 11.12 20.46
C GLU A 362 21.05 12.31 21.37
N GLY A 363 21.15 12.10 22.69
CA GLY A 363 21.59 13.12 23.65
C GLY A 363 20.57 14.24 23.92
N LEU A 364 19.28 13.98 23.73
CA LEU A 364 18.18 14.93 23.91
C LEU A 364 17.67 14.94 25.37
N PHE A 365 18.50 15.44 26.29
CA PHE A 365 18.28 15.28 27.73
C PHE A 365 17.07 16.05 28.30
N ASP A 366 16.72 17.19 27.71
CA ASP A 366 15.58 17.99 28.18
C ASP A 366 14.27 17.24 27.89
N GLU A 367 14.08 16.82 26.64
CA GLU A 367 12.92 16.05 26.19
C GLU A 367 12.87 14.65 26.82
N LEU A 368 14.04 14.02 27.00
CA LEU A 368 14.18 12.74 27.71
C LEU A 368 13.59 12.80 29.12
N LYS A 369 13.75 13.91 29.83
CA LYS A 369 13.26 14.05 31.21
C LYS A 369 11.72 13.99 31.25
N ASP A 370 11.06 14.66 30.32
CA ASP A 370 9.60 14.73 30.25
C ASP A 370 9.01 13.38 29.83
N LEU A 371 9.60 12.72 28.84
CA LEU A 371 9.22 11.36 28.42
C LEU A 371 9.43 10.34 29.55
N THR A 372 10.55 10.44 30.27
CA THR A 372 10.82 9.55 31.42
C THR A 372 9.83 9.80 32.55
N PHE A 373 9.48 11.07 32.83
CA PHE A 373 8.46 11.39 33.83
C PHE A 373 7.12 10.73 33.50
N LYS A 374 6.64 10.87 32.26
CA LYS A 374 5.44 10.19 31.78
C LYS A 374 5.54 8.67 31.89
N LEU A 375 6.70 8.09 31.54
CA LEU A 375 6.93 6.65 31.69
C LEU A 375 6.78 6.21 33.15
N THR A 376 7.33 6.97 34.10
CA THR A 376 7.16 6.65 35.52
C THR A 376 5.70 6.73 35.97
N GLU A 377 4.91 7.66 35.46
CA GLU A 377 3.47 7.72 35.75
C GLU A 377 2.71 6.49 35.24
N VAL A 378 3.03 6.02 34.03
CA VAL A 378 2.46 4.77 33.48
C VAL A 378 2.87 3.57 34.34
N PHE A 379 4.14 3.49 34.74
CA PHE A 379 4.61 2.43 35.63
C PHE A 379 3.89 2.41 36.98
N ILE A 380 3.60 3.58 37.56
CA ILE A 380 2.83 3.68 38.81
C ILE A 380 1.41 3.13 38.63
N GLN A 381 0.75 3.43 37.51
CA GLN A 381 -0.58 2.91 37.18
C GLN A 381 -0.56 1.39 37.04
N ILE A 382 0.41 0.85 36.28
CA ILE A 382 0.60 -0.60 36.12
C ILE A 382 0.86 -1.25 37.48
N PHE A 383 1.75 -0.67 38.29
CA PHE A 383 2.09 -1.18 39.62
C PHE A 383 0.86 -1.28 40.52
N LYS A 384 0.07 -0.21 40.65
CA LYS A 384 -1.16 -0.20 41.46
C LYS A 384 -2.13 -1.28 41.00
N ARG A 385 -2.36 -1.37 39.68
CA ARG A 385 -3.24 -2.38 39.09
C ARG A 385 -2.77 -3.82 39.39
N LEU A 386 -1.48 -4.10 39.28
CA LEU A 386 -0.93 -5.43 39.57
C LEU A 386 -1.06 -5.81 41.05
N VAL A 387 -0.95 -4.84 41.96
CA VAL A 387 -1.19 -5.04 43.39
C VAL A 387 -2.66 -5.35 43.65
N ASP A 388 -3.59 -4.62 43.03
CA ASP A 388 -5.02 -4.87 43.13
C ASP A 388 -5.42 -6.25 42.56
N GLU A 389 -4.80 -6.66 41.46
CA GLU A 389 -4.99 -7.98 40.83
C GLU A 389 -4.27 -9.13 41.57
N ARG A 390 -3.58 -8.85 42.68
CA ARG A 390 -2.76 -9.81 43.46
C ARG A 390 -1.66 -10.52 42.64
N ASN A 391 -1.14 -9.89 41.60
CA ASN A 391 0.00 -10.40 40.84
C ASN A 391 1.33 -9.96 41.48
N LEU A 392 1.65 -10.55 42.63
CA LEU A 392 2.66 -10.02 43.56
C LEU A 392 4.08 -9.97 42.99
N PHE A 393 4.50 -11.00 42.25
CA PHE A 393 5.86 -11.07 41.70
C PHE A 393 6.07 -10.06 40.57
N THR A 394 5.09 -9.93 39.67
CA THR A 394 5.14 -8.94 38.59
C THR A 394 5.10 -7.53 39.16
N ALA A 395 4.24 -7.27 40.16
CA ALA A 395 4.19 -5.97 40.85
C ALA A 395 5.54 -5.58 41.45
N LYS A 396 6.22 -6.52 42.12
CA LYS A 396 7.57 -6.30 42.66
C LYS A 396 8.58 -5.98 41.56
N ASN A 397 8.57 -6.72 40.45
CA ASN A 397 9.48 -6.46 39.33
C ASN A 397 9.23 -5.08 38.69
N THR A 398 7.96 -4.70 38.52
CA THR A 398 7.56 -3.36 38.04
C THR A 398 8.05 -2.26 38.97
N TYR A 399 7.97 -2.45 40.29
CA TYR A 399 8.49 -1.48 41.26
C TYR A 399 10.03 -1.37 41.23
N ASP A 400 10.75 -2.50 41.11
CA ASP A 400 12.20 -2.51 40.98
C ASP A 400 12.68 -1.76 39.71
N GLU A 401 11.95 -1.90 38.60
CA GLU A 401 12.22 -1.15 37.36
C GLU A 401 11.98 0.35 37.54
N LEU A 402 10.89 0.73 38.21
CA LEU A 402 10.57 2.11 38.52
C LEU A 402 11.62 2.78 39.44
N GLU A 403 12.16 2.07 40.43
CA GLU A 403 13.29 2.58 41.23
C GLU A 403 14.53 2.83 40.37
N LYS A 404 14.89 1.89 39.50
CA LYS A 404 16.01 2.07 38.56
C LYS A 404 15.81 3.30 37.68
N MET A 405 14.58 3.57 37.23
CA MET A 405 14.29 4.77 36.42
C MET A 405 14.48 6.06 37.20
N TRP A 406 13.97 6.13 38.44
CA TRP A 406 14.15 7.31 39.29
C TRP A 406 15.63 7.61 39.54
N GLU A 407 16.43 6.58 39.79
CA GLU A 407 17.88 6.70 39.98
C GLU A 407 18.61 7.09 38.68
N SER A 408 18.36 6.38 37.59
CA SER A 408 19.11 6.54 36.33
C SER A 408 18.86 7.90 35.67
N TYR A 409 17.61 8.38 35.72
CA TYR A 409 17.20 9.59 35.01
C TYR A 409 16.97 10.80 35.93
N LYS A 410 17.25 10.66 37.24
CA LYS A 410 17.10 11.72 38.26
C LYS A 410 15.69 12.33 38.27
N VAL A 411 14.67 11.51 38.02
CA VAL A 411 13.26 11.91 38.11
C VAL A 411 12.85 11.93 39.59
N LYS A 412 11.97 12.87 39.97
CA LYS A 412 11.50 12.98 41.36
C LYS A 412 10.75 11.71 41.78
N LYS A 413 11.23 11.06 42.84
CA LYS A 413 10.57 9.89 43.45
C LYS A 413 9.17 10.27 43.93
N THR A 414 8.18 9.46 43.55
CA THR A 414 6.80 9.58 44.06
C THR A 414 6.64 8.67 45.26
N ASP A 415 5.93 9.12 46.29
CA ASP A 415 5.67 8.30 47.47
C ASP A 415 4.61 7.24 47.15
N LEU A 416 5.00 5.97 47.27
CA LEU A 416 4.16 4.79 47.02
C LEU A 416 4.07 3.89 48.25
N ASP A 417 4.43 4.40 49.43
CA ASP A 417 4.49 3.63 50.68
C ASP A 417 3.16 2.90 50.99
N SER A 418 2.00 3.51 50.69
CA SER A 418 0.69 2.88 50.90
C SER A 418 0.42 1.68 49.99
N THR A 419 0.83 1.77 48.71
CA THR A 419 0.67 0.67 47.74
C THR A 419 1.70 -0.43 48.00
N LEU A 420 2.91 -0.06 48.43
CA LEU A 420 3.93 -1.01 48.89
C LEU A 420 3.48 -1.75 50.16
N GLU A 421 2.86 -1.06 51.11
CA GLU A 421 2.27 -1.68 52.30
C GLU A 421 1.23 -2.74 51.94
N GLN A 422 0.33 -2.44 51.00
CA GLN A 422 -0.67 -3.40 50.52
C GLN A 422 -0.01 -4.64 49.89
N LEU A 423 0.98 -4.44 49.00
CA LEU A 423 1.74 -5.53 48.41
C LEU A 423 2.48 -6.39 49.46
N ILE A 424 3.10 -5.74 50.45
CA ILE A 424 3.82 -6.41 51.54
C ILE A 424 2.85 -7.25 52.38
N ASN A 425 1.65 -6.73 52.68
CA ASN A 425 0.63 -7.48 53.42
C ASN A 425 0.15 -8.70 52.64
N PHE A 426 -0.11 -8.57 51.32
CA PHE A 426 -0.44 -9.73 50.49
C PHE A 426 0.70 -10.77 50.42
N LEU A 427 1.96 -10.33 50.40
CA LEU A 427 3.10 -11.24 50.49
C LEU A 427 3.19 -11.96 51.86
N PHE A 428 2.74 -11.35 52.95
CA PHE A 428 2.62 -12.02 54.24
C PHE A 428 1.51 -13.08 54.23
N GLU A 429 0.37 -12.79 53.61
CA GLU A 429 -0.73 -13.77 53.42
C GLU A 429 -0.25 -14.99 52.63
N ASP A 430 0.55 -14.77 51.57
CA ASP A 430 1.11 -15.83 50.72
C ASP A 430 2.37 -16.52 51.31
N ASN A 431 2.74 -16.20 52.56
CA ASN A 431 3.93 -16.72 53.27
C ASN A 431 5.28 -16.44 52.56
N ASN A 432 5.36 -15.37 51.77
CA ASN A 432 6.56 -15.00 51.01
C ASN A 432 7.38 -13.91 51.73
N PHE A 433 7.90 -14.26 52.90
CA PHE A 433 8.57 -13.33 53.83
C PHE A 433 9.90 -12.76 53.33
N SER A 434 10.60 -13.47 52.44
CA SER A 434 11.88 -13.02 51.88
C SER A 434 11.69 -11.82 50.95
N VAL A 435 10.73 -11.90 50.03
CA VAL A 435 10.38 -10.81 49.12
C VAL A 435 9.80 -9.62 49.88
N ALA A 436 8.94 -9.89 50.87
CA ALA A 436 8.40 -8.84 51.74
C ALA A 436 9.51 -8.07 52.48
N SER A 437 10.54 -8.76 52.98
CA SER A 437 11.67 -8.12 53.67
C SER A 437 12.48 -7.18 52.76
N VAL A 438 12.64 -7.54 51.48
CA VAL A 438 13.29 -6.67 50.49
C VAL A 438 12.48 -5.40 50.26
N LEU A 439 11.16 -5.52 50.11
CA LEU A 439 10.27 -4.38 49.89
C LEU A 439 10.14 -3.46 51.12
N ILE A 440 10.15 -4.02 52.34
CA ILE A 440 10.15 -3.22 53.58
C ILE A 440 11.36 -2.27 53.60
N ASN A 441 12.54 -2.73 53.20
CA ASN A 441 13.73 -1.89 53.18
C ASN A 441 13.65 -0.72 52.18
N LYS A 442 12.76 -0.81 51.19
CA LYS A 442 12.56 0.19 50.13
C LYS A 442 11.53 1.29 50.49
N LEU A 443 10.79 1.10 51.58
CA LEU A 443 9.83 2.09 52.09
C LEU A 443 10.52 3.38 52.54
N ASN A 444 9.91 4.52 52.23
CA ASN A 444 10.42 5.83 52.64
C ASN A 444 10.22 6.03 54.16
N SER A 445 9.03 5.70 54.67
CA SER A 445 8.63 5.88 56.07
C SER A 445 9.35 4.93 57.03
N ARG A 446 10.04 5.50 58.03
CA ARG A 446 10.71 4.72 59.08
C ARG A 446 9.72 4.05 60.05
N HIS A 447 8.61 4.73 60.34
CA HIS A 447 7.56 4.19 61.22
C HIS A 447 6.88 2.98 60.58
N LEU A 448 6.57 3.08 59.28
CA LEU A 448 5.94 2.00 58.53
C LEU A 448 6.85 0.77 58.44
N ARG A 449 8.16 0.98 58.22
CA ARG A 449 9.18 -0.08 58.27
C ARG A 449 9.15 -0.85 59.58
N GLN A 450 9.20 -0.15 60.71
CA GLN A 450 9.20 -0.79 62.03
C GLN A 450 7.92 -1.58 62.30
N ASN A 451 6.76 -1.08 61.87
CA ASN A 451 5.50 -1.77 62.06
C ASN A 451 5.41 -3.03 61.19
N LEU A 452 5.75 -2.94 59.91
CA LEU A 452 5.71 -4.09 59.00
C LEU A 452 6.74 -5.16 59.35
N THR A 453 7.92 -4.80 59.87
CA THR A 453 8.89 -5.80 60.39
C THR A 453 8.31 -6.57 61.58
N LYS A 454 7.64 -5.89 62.53
CA LYS A 454 6.98 -6.57 63.66
C LYS A 454 5.85 -7.49 63.20
N ILE A 455 5.05 -7.03 62.23
CA ILE A 455 3.95 -7.83 61.66
C ILE A 455 4.52 -9.06 60.95
N ARG A 456 5.60 -8.92 60.17
CA ARG A 456 6.30 -10.05 59.55
C ARG A 456 6.69 -11.10 60.58
N ASP A 457 7.37 -10.70 61.65
CA ASP A 457 7.88 -11.62 62.67
C ASP A 457 6.72 -12.41 63.32
N GLN A 458 5.57 -11.75 63.56
CA GLN A 458 4.37 -12.42 64.07
C GLN A 458 3.76 -13.41 63.07
N PHE A 459 3.70 -13.08 61.78
CA PHE A 459 3.20 -13.98 60.75
C PHE A 459 4.14 -15.18 60.52
N GLU A 460 5.45 -14.94 60.50
CA GLU A 460 6.47 -15.99 60.33
C GLU A 460 6.49 -16.95 61.53
N GLU A 461 6.35 -16.45 62.76
CA GLU A 461 6.21 -17.26 63.97
C GLU A 461 4.93 -18.11 63.94
N ARG A 462 3.78 -17.52 63.53
CA ARG A 462 2.53 -18.27 63.36
C ARG A 462 2.64 -19.36 62.30
N TYR A 463 3.23 -19.05 61.14
CA TYR A 463 3.43 -20.01 60.07
C TYR A 463 4.36 -21.16 60.48
N THR A 464 5.46 -20.87 61.17
CA THR A 464 6.37 -21.90 61.68
C THR A 464 5.74 -22.78 62.76
N VAL A 465 4.88 -22.21 63.64
CA VAL A 465 4.10 -23.00 64.60
C VAL A 465 3.07 -23.90 63.90
N LEU A 466 2.33 -23.38 62.92
CA LEU A 466 1.37 -24.16 62.14
C LEU A 466 2.05 -25.30 61.39
N LYS A 467 3.16 -25.02 60.71
CA LYS A 467 3.92 -26.04 59.98
C LYS A 467 4.50 -27.12 60.91
N LYS A 468 4.97 -26.74 62.10
CA LYS A 468 5.40 -27.71 63.13
C LYS A 468 4.24 -28.57 63.61
N LYS A 469 3.05 -28.00 63.76
CA LYS A 469 1.84 -28.73 64.14
C LYS A 469 1.39 -29.70 63.04
N GLU A 470 1.37 -29.27 61.78
CA GLU A 470 1.08 -30.16 60.64
C GLU A 470 2.07 -31.33 60.54
N ILE A 471 3.36 -31.07 60.73
CA ILE A 471 4.38 -32.12 60.76
C ILE A 471 4.14 -33.08 61.93
N ALA A 472 3.81 -32.56 63.11
CA ALA A 472 3.50 -33.38 64.29
C ALA A 472 2.24 -34.22 64.10
N ASP A 473 1.18 -33.65 63.53
CA ASP A 473 -0.07 -34.35 63.24
C ASP A 473 0.14 -35.44 62.17
N TYR A 474 0.95 -35.17 61.15
CA TYR A 474 1.35 -36.16 60.15
C TYR A 474 2.18 -37.32 60.76
N ILE A 475 3.13 -37.00 61.65
CA ILE A 475 3.91 -38.00 62.37
C ILE A 475 3.01 -38.84 63.29
N ASN A 476 2.08 -38.21 64.02
CA ASN A 476 1.15 -38.91 64.90
C ASN A 476 0.21 -39.84 64.13
N ASN A 477 -0.36 -39.39 63.00
CA ASN A 477 -1.12 -40.26 62.11
C ASN A 477 -0.27 -41.43 61.61
N GLY A 478 0.99 -41.20 61.26
CA GLY A 478 1.92 -42.27 60.89
C GLY A 478 2.18 -43.27 62.03
N ILE A 479 2.29 -42.79 63.26
CA ILE A 479 2.46 -43.62 64.47
C ILE A 479 1.19 -44.45 64.72
N ASP A 480 0.01 -43.87 64.57
CA ASP A 480 -1.27 -44.57 64.78
C ASP A 480 -1.45 -45.67 63.74
N VAL A 481 -1.15 -45.41 62.46
CA VAL A 481 -1.16 -46.43 61.40
C VAL A 481 -0.16 -47.56 61.70
N LEU A 482 1.04 -47.23 62.18
CA LEU A 482 2.03 -48.23 62.59
C LEU A 482 1.55 -49.05 63.81
N ARG A 483 0.86 -48.42 64.76
CA ARG A 483 0.33 -49.10 65.94
C ARG A 483 -0.80 -50.06 65.56
N GLU A 484 -1.74 -49.63 64.72
CA GLU A 484 -2.80 -50.49 64.17
C GLU A 484 -2.21 -51.69 63.41
N PHE A 485 -1.16 -51.47 62.61
CA PHE A 485 -0.46 -52.54 61.91
C PHE A 485 0.19 -53.55 62.87
N VAL A 486 0.86 -53.07 63.93
CA VAL A 486 1.50 -53.91 64.94
C VAL A 486 0.47 -54.69 65.76
N GLU A 487 -0.67 -54.09 66.09
CA GLU A 487 -1.77 -54.78 66.78
C GLU A 487 -2.38 -55.87 65.89
N ALA A 488 -2.62 -55.58 64.61
CA ALA A 488 -3.12 -56.56 63.65
C ALA A 488 -2.13 -57.74 63.45
N GLU A 489 -0.83 -57.48 63.33
CA GLU A 489 0.18 -58.55 63.27
C GLU A 489 0.22 -59.37 64.56
N ARG A 490 0.13 -58.72 65.71
CA ARG A 490 0.12 -59.41 67.00
C ARG A 490 -1.09 -60.33 67.14
N ASP A 491 -2.27 -59.87 66.74
CA ASP A 491 -3.50 -60.66 66.79
C ASP A 491 -3.42 -61.86 65.85
N LEU A 492 -2.87 -61.67 64.63
CA LEU A 492 -2.56 -62.77 63.71
C LEU A 492 -1.60 -63.80 64.33
N ILE A 493 -0.53 -63.36 64.98
CA ILE A 493 0.43 -64.25 65.64
C ILE A 493 -0.23 -65.02 66.80
N ILE A 494 -1.08 -64.35 67.59
CA ILE A 494 -1.82 -64.99 68.69
C ILE A 494 -2.79 -66.03 68.12
N GLU A 495 -3.54 -65.70 67.07
CA GLU A 495 -4.48 -66.61 66.42
C GLU A 495 -3.75 -67.83 65.84
N MET A 496 -2.65 -67.62 65.11
CA MET A 496 -1.81 -68.70 64.57
C MET A 496 -1.24 -69.60 65.67
N ASN A 497 -0.79 -69.01 66.79
CA ASN A 497 -0.26 -69.80 67.91
C ASN A 497 -1.38 -70.57 68.64
N THR A 498 -2.57 -69.99 68.76
CA THR A 498 -3.73 -70.65 69.37
C THR A 498 -4.20 -71.82 68.53
N GLN A 499 -4.25 -71.65 67.19
CA GLN A 499 -4.53 -72.75 66.26
C GLN A 499 -3.49 -73.87 66.40
N LYS A 500 -2.18 -73.54 66.39
CA LYS A 500 -1.12 -74.55 66.59
C LYS A 500 -1.18 -75.26 67.94
N ILE A 501 -1.55 -74.57 69.01
CA ILE A 501 -1.71 -75.17 70.35
C ILE A 501 -2.91 -76.12 70.36
N ASN A 502 -4.01 -75.76 69.70
CA ASN A 502 -5.18 -76.63 69.59
C ASN A 502 -4.87 -77.86 68.72
N GLU A 503 -4.19 -77.70 67.60
CA GLU A 503 -3.71 -78.80 66.74
C GLU A 503 -2.70 -79.73 67.44
N ALA A 504 -2.02 -79.28 68.49
CA ALA A 504 -1.10 -80.09 69.28
C ALA A 504 -1.76 -80.79 70.48
N ASN A 505 -2.99 -80.40 70.83
CA ASN A 505 -3.78 -80.98 71.93
C ASN A 505 -4.85 -81.99 71.46
N ASP A 506 -5.09 -82.06 70.15
CA ASP A 506 -5.76 -83.17 69.45
C ASP A 506 -4.74 -84.21 68.99
#